data_AF-A0A392MYA0-F1
#
_entry.id   AF-A0A392MYA0-F1
#
_cell.length_a   1.000
_cell.length_b   1.000
_cell.length_c   1.000
_cell.angle_alpha   90.00
_cell.angle_beta   90.00
_cell.angle_gamma   90.00
#
_symmetry.space_group_name_H-M   'P 1'
#
loop_
_entity.id
_entity.type
_entity.pdbx_description
1 polymer ?
#
loop_
_entity_poly.entity_id
_entity_poly.type
_entity_poly.pdbx_seq_one_letter_code
_entity_poly.pdbx_strand_id
1 'polypeptide(L)'
;MSKVVSAWGDIMLRDEAKPESGKKLNKKIVQLQSHISYRIRYSLRAYVSVLYLRRFSNFNIILRGKPVEQFDITDELRHSEVVRYKPANE
;
A
#
# COMPACT_ATOMS: atom_id res chain seq x y z
N MET A 1 2.22 14.27 -16.25
CA MET A 1 1.14 14.49 -15.26
C MET A 1 0.32 13.20 -15.17
N SER A 2 0.49 12.41 -14.11
CA SER A 2 -0.24 11.14 -13.94
C SER A 2 -1.72 11.41 -13.66
N LYS A 3 -2.63 10.81 -14.45
CA LYS A 3 -4.07 10.92 -14.23
C LYS A 3 -4.46 10.10 -12.99
N VAL A 4 -5.39 10.62 -12.17
CA VAL A 4 -5.90 9.94 -10.97
C VAL A 4 -7.16 9.14 -11.34
N VAL A 5 -7.28 7.91 -10.82
CA VAL A 5 -8.50 7.08 -10.92
C VAL A 5 -9.08 6.95 -9.51
N SER A 6 -10.38 7.19 -9.33
CA SER A 6 -11.02 7.09 -8.02
C SER A 6 -11.76 5.76 -7.87
N ALA A 7 -11.38 4.96 -6.88
CA ALA A 7 -12.20 3.87 -6.35
C ALA A 7 -12.98 4.40 -5.15
N TRP A 8 -14.19 3.91 -4.89
CA TRP A 8 -15.01 4.41 -3.78
C TRP A 8 -14.26 4.27 -2.44
N GLY A 9 -13.90 5.40 -1.83
CA GLY A 9 -13.11 5.43 -0.58
C GLY A 9 -11.58 5.44 -0.75
N ASP A 10 -11.05 5.43 -1.97
CA ASP A 10 -9.61 5.45 -2.24
C ASP A 10 -9.24 6.42 -3.39
N ILE A 11 -7.98 6.84 -3.40
CA ILE A 11 -7.36 7.61 -4.49
C ILE A 11 -6.29 6.70 -5.09
N MET A 12 -6.47 6.33 -6.36
CA MET A 12 -5.54 5.44 -7.05
C MET A 12 -4.79 6.18 -8.15
N LEU A 13 -3.50 5.87 -8.30
CA LEU A 13 -2.75 6.27 -9.48
C LEU A 13 -3.23 5.46 -10.69
N ARG A 14 -3.40 6.10 -11.85
CA ARG A 14 -3.73 5.38 -13.08
C ARG A 14 -2.55 4.48 -13.45
N ASP A 15 -2.83 3.19 -13.50
CA ASP A 15 -1.84 2.19 -13.88
C ASP A 15 -1.53 2.30 -15.38
N GLU A 16 -0.27 2.52 -15.74
CA GLU A 16 0.21 2.46 -17.13
C GLU A 16 0.23 1.00 -17.64
N ALA A 17 0.21 0.00 -16.74
CA ALA A 17 0.16 -1.41 -17.10
C ALA A 17 -1.27 -1.95 -17.30
N LYS A 18 -2.32 -1.12 -17.16
CA LYS A 18 -3.70 -1.56 -17.40
C LYS A 18 -3.95 -1.69 -18.91
N PRO A 19 -4.23 -2.90 -19.44
CA PRO A 19 -4.59 -3.04 -20.84
C PRO A 19 -5.90 -2.28 -21.10
N GLU A 20 -5.98 -1.65 -22.27
CA GLU A 20 -7.17 -0.94 -22.74
C GLU A 20 -8.42 -1.80 -22.55
N SER A 21 -9.48 -1.13 -22.06
CA SER A 21 -10.78 -1.70 -21.73
C SER A 21 -11.32 -2.56 -22.87
N GLY A 22 -11.19 -3.89 -22.73
CA GLY A 22 -11.76 -4.86 -23.69
C GLY A 22 -11.06 -6.21 -23.76
N LYS A 23 -9.79 -6.34 -23.32
CA LYS A 23 -9.05 -7.62 -23.37
C LYS A 23 -9.05 -8.32 -22.01
N LYS A 24 -9.30 -9.65 -21.99
CA LYS A 24 -9.22 -10.52 -20.80
C LYS A 24 -7.98 -10.17 -19.96
N LEU A 25 -8.18 -9.90 -18.67
CA LEU A 25 -7.08 -9.67 -17.73
C LEU A 25 -6.18 -10.90 -17.70
N ASN A 26 -4.92 -10.73 -18.09
CA ASN A 26 -3.93 -11.79 -18.04
C ASN A 26 -3.72 -12.22 -16.58
N LYS A 27 -3.68 -13.53 -16.29
CA LYS A 27 -3.43 -14.08 -14.94
C LYS A 27 -2.22 -13.44 -14.25
N LYS A 28 -1.18 -13.10 -15.02
CA LYS A 28 0.02 -12.42 -14.53
C LYS A 28 -0.26 -11.01 -13.98
N ILE A 29 -1.16 -10.26 -14.62
CA ILE A 29 -1.54 -8.90 -14.18
C ILE A 29 -2.32 -8.98 -12.86
N VAL A 30 -3.25 -9.93 -12.75
CA VAL A 30 -4.02 -10.13 -11.51
C VAL A 30 -3.09 -10.52 -10.35
N GLN A 31 -2.15 -11.44 -10.60
CA GLN A 31 -1.14 -11.81 -9.62
C GLN A 31 -0.28 -10.60 -9.20
N LEU A 32 0.22 -9.82 -10.16
CA LEU A 32 0.96 -8.59 -9.87
C LEU A 32 0.14 -7.61 -9.01
N GLN A 33 -1.13 -7.39 -9.35
CA GLN A 33 -2.03 -6.50 -8.63
C GLN A 33 -2.33 -6.97 -7.19
N SER A 34 -2.23 -8.29 -6.93
CA SER A 34 -2.39 -8.85 -5.60
C SER A 34 -1.16 -8.66 -4.68
N HIS A 35 0.03 -8.40 -5.23
CA HIS A 35 1.22 -8.20 -4.41
C HIS A 35 1.12 -6.90 -3.57
N ILE A 36 1.58 -6.99 -2.32
CA ILE A 36 1.56 -5.86 -1.36
C ILE A 36 2.31 -4.64 -1.90
N SER A 37 3.45 -4.85 -2.57
CA SER A 37 4.25 -3.77 -3.19
C SER A 37 3.48 -3.01 -4.25
N TYR A 38 2.67 -3.72 -5.05
CA TYR A 38 1.80 -3.09 -6.05
C TYR A 38 0.70 -2.28 -5.36
N ARG A 39 0.00 -2.87 -4.37
CA ARG A 39 -1.07 -2.19 -3.64
C ARG A 39 -0.57 -0.89 -3.00
N ILE A 40 0.55 -0.94 -2.30
CA ILE A 40 1.17 0.24 -1.65
C ILE A 40 1.57 1.30 -2.68
N ARG A 41 2.02 0.89 -3.87
CA ARG A 41 2.43 1.84 -4.92
C ARG A 41 1.25 2.60 -5.54
N TYR A 42 0.10 1.94 -5.72
CA TYR A 42 -1.01 2.49 -6.52
C TYR A 42 -2.23 2.91 -5.72
N SER A 43 -2.40 2.46 -4.48
CA SER A 43 -3.50 2.85 -3.59
C SER A 43 -2.99 3.79 -2.50
N LEU A 44 -3.52 5.01 -2.46
CA LEU A 44 -3.18 5.94 -1.38
C LEU A 44 -3.61 5.38 -0.02
N ARG A 45 -4.76 4.70 0.05
CA ARG A 45 -5.22 4.06 1.29
C ARG A 45 -4.22 3.03 1.82
N ALA A 46 -3.71 2.16 0.95
CA ALA A 46 -2.72 1.14 1.34
C ALA A 46 -1.35 1.74 1.67
N TYR A 47 -0.96 2.82 1.00
CA TYR A 47 0.27 3.55 1.32
C TYR A 47 0.19 4.20 2.71
N VAL A 48 -0.92 4.90 2.96
CA VAL A 48 -1.13 5.64 4.21
C VAL A 48 -1.28 4.71 5.40
N SER A 49 -1.80 3.48 5.23
CA SER A 49 -1.87 2.50 6.31
C SER A 49 -0.51 2.07 6.85
N VAL A 50 0.58 2.25 6.08
CA VAL A 50 1.96 1.90 6.50
C VAL A 50 2.88 3.12 6.65
N LEU A 51 2.33 4.33 6.49
CA LEU A 51 3.12 5.56 6.44
C LEU A 51 3.89 5.85 7.74
N TYR A 52 3.37 5.35 8.87
CA TYR A 52 4.00 5.50 10.17
C TYR A 52 4.24 4.13 10.81
N LEU A 53 5.43 3.97 11.38
CA LEU A 53 5.85 2.72 12.04
C LEU A 53 5.08 2.44 13.34
N ARG A 54 4.74 3.47 14.11
CA ARG A 54 4.00 3.34 15.38
C ARG A 54 2.51 3.56 15.19
N ARG A 55 1.71 2.94 16.05
CA ARG A 55 0.25 3.11 16.02
C ARG A 55 -0.18 4.58 16.05
N PHE A 56 -1.23 4.93 15.32
CA PHE A 56 -1.87 6.24 15.37
C PHE A 56 -2.50 6.48 16.75
N SER A 57 -1.71 6.93 17.73
CA SER A 57 -2.19 7.14 19.11
C SER A 57 -2.83 8.53 19.30
N ASN A 58 -2.35 9.52 18.55
CA ASN A 58 -2.67 10.94 18.78
C ASN A 58 -3.46 11.56 17.62
N PHE A 59 -3.67 10.82 16.54
CA PHE A 59 -4.35 11.30 15.33
C PHE A 59 -5.02 10.13 14.63
N ASN A 60 -5.90 10.43 13.66
CA ASN A 60 -6.47 9.45 12.74
C ASN A 60 -6.39 10.00 11.33
N ILE A 61 -6.18 9.12 10.34
CA ILE A 61 -6.20 9.53 8.94
C ILE A 61 -7.55 9.15 8.34
N ILE A 62 -8.25 10.12 7.77
CA ILE A 62 -9.55 9.92 7.12
C ILE A 62 -9.37 10.21 5.63
N LEU A 63 -9.58 9.18 4.80
CA LEU A 63 -9.48 9.31 3.35
C LEU A 63 -10.88 9.17 2.74
N ARG A 64 -11.31 10.19 1.98
CA ARG A 64 -12.65 10.25 1.35
C ARG A 64 -13.79 9.92 2.33
N GLY A 65 -13.73 10.46 3.55
CA GLY A 65 -14.73 10.27 4.60
C GLY A 65 -14.71 8.92 5.32
N LYS A 66 -13.75 8.03 5.01
CA LYS A 66 -13.57 6.75 5.71
C LYS A 66 -12.24 6.72 6.47
N PRO A 67 -12.23 6.32 7.75
CA PRO A 67 -10.99 6.16 8.50
C PRO A 67 -10.06 5.16 7.79
N VAL A 68 -8.77 5.40 7.86
CA VAL A 68 -7.73 4.49 7.37
C VAL A 68 -7.31 3.63 8.56
N GLU A 69 -7.51 2.32 8.42
CA GLU A 69 -6.95 1.36 9.36
C GLU A 69 -5.45 1.27 9.13
N GLN A 70 -4.69 1.41 10.22
CA GLN A 70 -3.26 1.24 10.15
C GLN A 70 -2.90 -0.22 10.01
N PHE A 71 -1.90 -0.47 9.19
CA PHE A 71 -1.34 -1.77 8.94
C PHE A 71 0.02 -1.85 9.64
N ASP A 72 0.14 -2.77 10.60
CA ASP A 72 1.42 -3.07 11.23
C ASP A 72 2.12 -4.17 10.42
N ILE A 73 3.25 -3.81 9.80
CA ILE A 73 4.01 -4.74 8.97
C ILE A 73 4.53 -5.90 9.82
N THR A 74 4.80 -5.67 11.11
CA THR A 74 5.35 -6.69 12.01
C THR A 74 4.34 -7.81 12.29
N ASP A 75 3.05 -7.50 12.30
CA ASP A 75 1.97 -8.47 12.52
C ASP A 75 1.83 -9.47 11.35
N GLU A 76 2.26 -9.11 10.13
CA GLU A 76 2.19 -10.00 8.96
C GLU A 76 3.48 -10.82 8.70
N LEU A 77 4.56 -10.58 9.45
CA LEU A 77 5.81 -11.32 9.25
C LEU A 77 5.66 -12.78 9.72
N ARG A 78 5.68 -13.73 8.78
CA ARG A 78 5.65 -15.18 9.08
C ARG A 78 6.86 -15.68 9.87
N HIS A 79 8.01 -15.03 9.67
CA HIS A 79 9.29 -15.34 10.31
C HIS A 79 9.87 -14.06 10.89
N SER A 80 9.25 -13.59 11.99
CA SER A 80 9.67 -12.36 12.65
C SER A 80 10.94 -12.58 13.47
N GLU A 81 12.04 -11.98 13.03
CA GLU A 81 13.31 -11.96 13.76
C GLU A 81 13.74 -10.52 14.01
N VAL A 82 14.29 -10.27 15.20
CA VAL A 82 14.76 -8.94 15.59
C VAL A 82 16.28 -8.97 15.70
N VAL A 83 16.96 -8.21 14.85
CA VAL A 83 18.42 -8.09 14.83
C VAL A 83 18.81 -6.67 15.25
N ARG A 84 19.77 -6.55 16.17
CA ARG A 84 20.34 -5.25 16.55
C ARG A 84 21.50 -4.91 15.61
N TYR A 85 21.40 -3.79 14.92
CA TYR A 85 22.49 -3.27 14.09
C TYR A 85 23.52 -2.53 14.96
N LYS A 86 24.81 -2.87 14.82
CA LYS A 86 25.93 -2.14 15.42
C LYS A 86 26.62 -1.30 14.33
N PRO A 87 26.55 0.04 14.39
CA PRO A 87 27.26 0.90 13.44
C PRO A 87 28.78 0.81 13.65
N ALA A 88 29.55 0.98 12.58
CA ALA A 88 31.02 0.82 12.61
C ALA A 88 31.78 2.02 13.21
N ASN A 89 31.10 3.16 13.39
CA ASN A 89 31.73 4.43 13.78
C ASN A 89 31.45 4.81 15.24
N GLU A 90 31.53 3.84 16.16
CA GLU A 90 31.38 4.05 17.61
C GLU A 90 32.75 4.06 18.30
#